data_AF-W5US84-F1
#
_entry.id   AF-W5US84-F1
#
_cell.length_a   1.000
_cell.length_b   1.000
_cell.length_c   1.000
_cell.angle_alpha   90.00
_cell.angle_beta   90.00
_cell.angle_gamma   90.00
#
_symmetry.space_group_name_H-M   'P 1'
#
loop_
_entity.id
_entity.type
_entity.pdbx_description
1 polymer ?
#
loop_
_entity_poly.entity_id
_entity_poly.type
_entity_poly.pdbx_seq_one_letter_code
_entity_poly.pdbx_strand_id
1 'polypeptide(L)'
;MEGFGSALEKNVADLTVMDVYDIAAVVGQEFERIIDQYGCEALARLMPKVVRVLEILEVLVSRNSISPETEELRLELDKLRLERLDRLEKEKKHKKELELVEDVWRGEAQDLLSQIAQLQQENKTLLNNLSLKDCPMTEEDVQRQEGMSERERQVMKKLKEVVDKQRDEIRAKDRELTLKNEDIEALQQQQNRLMKINHDLRHKITVVEAQGKALIEQKVELEAFAQARQQELTSLRQEVARLRERLQGEKKSPETEERPAPPSPAQNLLSKPVLSRDPPLSLAPRNHQVLTDEDEADVEDEDDVEDEEEEAVLLWEALCEEEVAFDPKDPNRPRFTLQELRDVLHERNELKAKVFMLQEEIAYYKSEEQEDDAHPPTPDPSPTLQPRSRTGAQPESGIKRLFNFFSRDKRRSSQRGMAQFDDSYSPWSRKDDVYTEQAQEALQHM
;
A
#
# COMPACT_ATOMS: atom_id res chain seq x y z
N MET A 1 10.42 -55.15 9.50
CA MET A 1 11.43 -54.14 9.13
C MET A 1 10.93 -53.54 7.82
N GLU A 2 9.87 -52.74 7.90
CA GLU A 2 9.07 -52.33 6.74
C GLU A 2 8.69 -50.86 6.99
N GLY A 3 9.25 -49.95 6.21
CA GLY A 3 8.99 -48.51 6.36
C GLY A 3 9.87 -47.65 5.47
N PHE A 4 11.12 -48.06 5.22
CA PHE A 4 12.09 -47.28 4.46
C PHE A 4 11.80 -47.20 2.95
N GLY A 5 10.98 -48.10 2.37
CA GLY A 5 10.62 -48.09 0.95
C GLY A 5 9.61 -47.01 0.54
N SER A 6 8.89 -46.42 1.51
CA SER A 6 7.80 -45.47 1.25
C SER A 6 8.29 -44.16 0.59
N ALA A 7 9.51 -43.73 0.90
CA ALA A 7 10.08 -42.49 0.35
C ALA A 7 10.36 -42.57 -1.17
N LEU A 8 10.65 -43.76 -1.71
CA LEU A 8 10.89 -43.97 -3.15
C LEU A 8 9.61 -43.94 -3.99
N GLU A 9 8.44 -44.14 -3.36
CA GLU A 9 7.13 -44.16 -4.02
C GLU A 9 6.45 -42.77 -4.01
N LYS A 10 7.03 -41.78 -3.32
CA LYS A 10 6.50 -40.42 -3.24
C LYS A 10 6.68 -39.66 -4.57
N ASN A 11 5.72 -38.78 -4.85
CA ASN A 11 5.84 -37.86 -5.98
C ASN A 11 7.05 -36.94 -5.81
N VAL A 12 7.75 -36.66 -6.91
CA VAL A 12 8.98 -35.85 -6.90
C VAL A 12 8.75 -34.43 -6.36
N ALA A 13 7.56 -33.88 -6.57
CA ALA A 13 7.18 -32.55 -6.09
C ALA A 13 6.98 -32.46 -4.57
N ASP A 14 6.68 -33.60 -3.93
CA ASP A 14 6.33 -33.67 -2.51
C ASP A 14 7.48 -34.26 -1.65
N LEU A 15 8.64 -34.52 -2.28
CA LEU A 15 9.83 -34.99 -1.58
C LEU A 15 10.28 -33.95 -0.56
N THR A 16 10.53 -34.40 0.66
CA THR A 16 11.16 -33.59 1.71
C THR A 16 12.62 -33.97 1.90
N VAL A 17 13.39 -33.11 2.54
CA VAL A 17 14.80 -33.40 2.88
C VAL A 17 14.93 -34.70 3.68
N MET A 18 13.95 -34.97 4.55
CA MET A 18 13.88 -36.20 5.35
C MET A 18 13.71 -37.45 4.49
N ASP A 19 12.94 -37.36 3.41
CA ASP A 19 12.76 -38.46 2.45
C ASP A 19 14.04 -38.78 1.68
N VAL A 20 14.88 -37.77 1.39
CA VAL A 20 16.19 -37.98 0.76
C VAL A 20 17.14 -38.77 1.69
N TYR A 21 17.10 -38.50 3.00
CA TYR A 21 17.85 -39.28 3.99
C TYR A 21 17.34 -40.72 4.10
N ASP A 22 16.03 -40.94 4.04
CA ASP A 22 15.45 -42.29 4.04
C ASP A 22 15.83 -43.07 2.77
N ILE A 23 15.81 -42.41 1.60
CA ILE A 23 16.29 -42.98 0.33
C ILE A 23 17.79 -43.34 0.43
N ALA A 24 18.61 -42.45 0.98
CA ALA A 24 20.04 -42.70 1.19
C ALA A 24 20.29 -43.91 2.10
N ALA A 25 19.46 -44.10 3.13
CA ALA A 25 19.54 -45.26 4.02
C ALA A 25 19.20 -46.57 3.30
N VAL A 26 18.16 -46.60 2.45
CA VAL A 26 17.82 -47.78 1.63
C VAL A 26 18.95 -48.10 0.65
N VAL A 27 19.45 -47.09 -0.06
CA VAL A 27 20.57 -47.24 -1.00
C VAL A 27 21.84 -47.72 -0.29
N GLY A 28 22.09 -47.22 0.92
CA GLY A 28 23.20 -47.67 1.78
C GLY A 28 23.09 -49.15 2.17
N GLN A 29 21.89 -49.64 2.52
CA GLN A 29 21.66 -51.05 2.83
C GLN A 29 21.88 -51.97 1.62
N GLU A 30 21.52 -51.53 0.41
CA GLU A 30 21.82 -52.28 -0.81
C GLU A 30 23.34 -52.34 -1.08
N PHE A 31 24.06 -51.23 -0.85
CA PHE A 31 25.51 -51.22 -0.97
C PHE A 31 26.20 -52.10 0.07
N GLU A 32 25.71 -52.13 1.31
CA GLU A 32 26.24 -53.03 2.35
C GLU A 32 26.14 -54.50 1.92
N ARG A 33 24.99 -54.92 1.37
CA ARG A 33 24.81 -56.29 0.84
C ARG A 33 25.74 -56.64 -0.32
N ILE A 34 26.05 -55.66 -1.18
CA ILE A 34 27.00 -55.86 -2.29
C ILE A 34 28.44 -55.93 -1.77
N ILE A 35 28.80 -55.11 -0.78
CA ILE A 35 30.11 -55.13 -0.14
C ILE A 35 30.34 -56.50 0.53
N ASP A 36 29.33 -57.03 1.22
CA ASP A 36 29.42 -58.34 1.88
C ASP A 36 29.68 -59.50 0.89
N GLN A 37 29.15 -59.42 -0.33
CA GLN A 37 29.28 -60.49 -1.33
C GLN A 37 30.49 -60.34 -2.27
N TYR A 38 30.86 -59.12 -2.64
CA TYR A 38 31.84 -58.85 -3.70
C TYR A 38 33.04 -58.00 -3.23
N GLY A 39 33.05 -57.56 -1.97
CA GLY A 39 34.09 -56.72 -1.39
C GLY A 39 33.97 -55.24 -1.76
N CYS A 40 34.64 -54.37 -0.99
CA CYS A 40 34.52 -52.92 -1.09
C CYS A 40 35.01 -52.33 -2.43
N GLU A 41 35.90 -53.04 -3.12
CA GLU A 41 36.50 -52.57 -4.38
C GLU A 41 35.48 -52.42 -5.51
N ALA A 42 34.42 -53.24 -5.50
CA ALA A 42 33.36 -53.20 -6.50
C ALA A 42 32.58 -51.86 -6.49
N LEU A 43 32.49 -51.21 -5.33
CA LEU A 43 31.70 -49.98 -5.13
C LEU A 43 32.55 -48.72 -4.96
N ALA A 44 33.87 -48.84 -4.82
CA ALA A 44 34.78 -47.73 -4.52
C ALA A 44 34.68 -46.54 -5.48
N ARG A 45 34.38 -46.79 -6.77
CA ARG A 45 34.21 -45.73 -7.79
C ARG A 45 32.77 -45.24 -7.95
N LEU A 46 31.78 -46.01 -7.50
CA LEU A 46 30.35 -45.69 -7.64
C LEU A 46 29.84 -44.91 -6.44
N MET A 47 30.28 -45.27 -5.23
CA MET A 47 29.85 -44.65 -3.97
C MET A 47 29.94 -43.11 -3.99
N PRO A 48 31.07 -42.48 -4.41
CA PRO A 48 31.17 -41.03 -4.41
C PRO A 48 30.22 -40.36 -5.41
N LYS A 49 29.87 -41.06 -6.51
CA LYS A 49 28.93 -40.54 -7.50
C LYS A 49 27.50 -40.58 -6.99
N VAL A 50 27.14 -41.64 -6.27
CA VAL A 50 25.79 -41.78 -5.68
C VAL A 50 25.59 -40.82 -4.53
N VAL A 51 26.61 -40.66 -3.67
CA VAL A 51 26.63 -39.59 -2.65
C VAL A 51 26.44 -38.23 -3.32
N ARG A 52 27.17 -37.94 -4.41
CA ARG A 52 27.02 -36.67 -5.13
C ARG A 52 25.61 -36.45 -5.70
N VAL A 53 24.96 -37.50 -6.21
CA VAL A 53 23.58 -37.39 -6.71
C VAL A 53 22.60 -37.13 -5.56
N LEU A 54 22.78 -37.79 -4.41
CA LEU A 54 21.96 -37.56 -3.23
C LEU A 54 22.17 -36.16 -2.63
N GLU A 55 23.40 -35.64 -2.61
CA GLU A 55 23.70 -34.24 -2.25
C GLU A 55 22.98 -33.25 -3.17
N ILE A 56 23.00 -33.48 -4.48
CA ILE A 56 22.31 -32.62 -5.46
C ILE A 56 20.79 -32.67 -5.21
N LEU A 57 20.24 -33.86 -4.96
CA LEU A 57 18.82 -34.05 -4.68
C LEU A 57 18.42 -33.33 -3.38
N GLU A 58 19.21 -33.44 -2.32
CA GLU A 58 18.98 -32.72 -1.06
C GLU A 58 18.94 -31.21 -1.28
N VAL A 59 19.88 -30.64 -2.03
CA VAL A 59 19.91 -29.20 -2.33
C VAL A 59 18.68 -28.77 -3.14
N LEU A 60 18.27 -29.55 -4.14
CA LEU A 60 17.10 -29.24 -4.96
C LEU A 60 15.81 -29.29 -4.15
N VAL A 61 15.64 -30.33 -3.32
CA VAL A 61 14.48 -30.48 -2.44
C VAL A 61 14.44 -29.40 -1.36
N SER A 62 15.59 -29.05 -0.78
CA SER A 62 15.71 -27.95 0.18
C SER A 62 15.26 -26.63 -0.43
N ARG A 63 15.70 -26.32 -1.65
CA ARG A 63 15.30 -25.09 -2.37
C ARG A 63 13.82 -25.09 -2.77
N ASN A 64 13.25 -26.25 -3.09
CA ASN A 64 11.84 -26.36 -3.45
C ASN A 64 10.90 -26.22 -2.23
N SER A 65 11.32 -26.69 -1.05
CA SER A 65 10.59 -26.48 0.22
C SER A 65 10.64 -25.03 0.72
N ILE A 66 11.63 -24.26 0.25
CA ILE A 66 11.84 -22.85 0.58
C ILE A 66 11.63 -22.04 -0.70
N SER A 67 10.51 -22.24 -1.41
CA SER A 67 10.09 -21.30 -2.45
C SER A 67 9.21 -20.23 -1.79
N PRO A 68 9.80 -19.19 -1.15
CA PRO A 68 9.04 -18.14 -0.46
C PRO A 68 8.09 -17.45 -1.43
N GLU A 69 8.48 -17.33 -2.70
CA GLU A 69 7.65 -16.73 -3.75
C GLU A 69 6.30 -17.46 -3.92
N THR A 70 6.29 -18.80 -3.85
CA THR A 70 5.02 -19.54 -3.94
C THR A 70 4.16 -19.41 -2.69
N GLU A 71 4.76 -19.27 -1.51
CA GLU A 71 4.03 -19.03 -0.26
C GLU A 71 3.54 -17.59 -0.17
N GLU A 72 4.35 -16.62 -0.59
CA GLU A 72 4.01 -15.20 -0.69
C GLU A 72 2.85 -14.98 -1.66
N LEU A 73 2.90 -15.57 -2.86
CA LEU A 73 1.80 -15.51 -3.83
C LEU A 73 0.52 -16.18 -3.29
N ARG A 74 0.63 -17.26 -2.51
CA ARG A 74 -0.53 -17.88 -1.85
C ARG A 74 -1.13 -16.96 -0.80
N LEU A 75 -0.30 -16.35 0.05
CA LEU A 75 -0.75 -15.39 1.06
C LEU A 75 -1.37 -14.14 0.42
N GLU A 76 -0.80 -13.66 -0.67
CA GLU A 76 -1.33 -12.52 -1.43
C GLU A 76 -2.65 -12.86 -2.11
N LEU A 77 -2.78 -14.06 -2.70
CA LEU A 77 -4.05 -14.56 -3.23
C LEU A 77 -5.13 -14.62 -2.14
N ASP A 78 -4.79 -15.12 -0.95
CA ASP A 78 -5.73 -15.21 0.16
C ASP A 78 -6.10 -13.83 0.73
N LYS A 79 -5.14 -12.90 0.78
CA LYS A 79 -5.39 -11.49 1.10
C LYS A 79 -6.34 -10.84 0.09
N LEU A 80 -6.08 -10.99 -1.21
CA LEU A 80 -6.92 -10.46 -2.28
C LEU A 80 -8.33 -11.05 -2.26
N ARG A 81 -8.46 -12.35 -1.93
CA ARG A 81 -9.77 -12.99 -1.71
C ARG A 81 -10.53 -12.35 -0.54
N LEU A 82 -9.84 -12.09 0.57
CA LEU A 82 -10.44 -11.45 1.73
C LEU A 82 -10.90 -10.02 1.41
N GLU A 83 -10.05 -9.24 0.73
CA GLU A 83 -10.38 -7.88 0.28
C GLU A 83 -11.55 -7.88 -0.71
N ARG A 84 -11.63 -8.86 -1.62
CA ARG A 84 -12.77 -9.03 -2.52
C ARG A 84 -14.06 -9.31 -1.77
N LEU A 85 -14.03 -10.20 -0.77
CA LEU A 85 -15.18 -10.50 0.07
C LEU A 85 -15.64 -9.28 0.89
N ASP A 86 -14.70 -8.54 1.48
CA ASP A 86 -15.00 -7.33 2.25
C ASP A 86 -15.61 -6.23 1.36
N ARG A 87 -15.08 -6.03 0.14
CA ARG A 87 -15.69 -5.10 -0.84
C ARG A 87 -17.11 -5.50 -1.20
N LEU A 88 -17.35 -6.78 -1.51
CA LEU A 88 -18.70 -7.28 -1.81
C LEU A 88 -19.65 -7.12 -0.62
N GLU A 89 -19.17 -7.30 0.61
CA GLU A 89 -19.99 -7.12 1.80
C GLU A 89 -20.34 -5.63 2.02
N LYS A 90 -19.39 -4.72 1.81
CA LYS A 90 -19.61 -3.27 1.85
C LYS A 90 -20.62 -2.83 0.80
N GLU A 91 -20.47 -3.29 -0.45
CA GLU A 91 -21.43 -3.01 -1.52
C GLU A 91 -22.82 -3.52 -1.17
N LYS A 92 -22.92 -4.74 -0.60
CA LYS A 92 -24.20 -5.30 -0.15
C LYS A 92 -24.83 -4.48 0.98
N LYS A 93 -24.03 -3.95 1.90
CA LYS A 93 -24.50 -3.06 2.99
C LYS A 93 -24.98 -1.73 2.42
N HIS A 94 -24.16 -1.10 1.57
CA HIS A 94 -24.50 0.15 0.93
C HIS A 94 -25.76 0.04 0.07
N LYS A 95 -25.92 -1.06 -0.67
CA LYS A 95 -27.15 -1.33 -1.43
C LYS A 95 -28.39 -1.39 -0.54
N LYS A 96 -28.30 -2.06 0.62
CA LYS A 96 -29.42 -2.13 1.59
C LYS A 96 -29.73 -0.77 2.20
N GLU A 97 -28.70 0.03 2.49
CA GLU A 97 -28.87 1.40 2.99
C GLU A 97 -29.57 2.26 1.93
N LEU A 98 -29.18 2.13 0.66
CA LEU A 98 -29.83 2.83 -0.44
C LEU A 98 -31.29 2.41 -0.62
N GLU A 99 -31.58 1.11 -0.56
CA GLU A 99 -32.96 0.57 -0.58
C GLU A 99 -33.79 1.16 0.57
N LEU A 100 -33.22 1.23 1.78
CA LEU A 100 -33.91 1.84 2.93
C LEU A 100 -34.18 3.33 2.73
N VAL A 101 -33.20 4.07 2.19
CA VAL A 101 -33.37 5.50 1.87
C VAL A 101 -34.45 5.69 0.81
N GLU A 102 -34.47 4.86 -0.23
CA GLU A 102 -35.52 4.89 -1.25
C GLU A 102 -36.90 4.60 -0.66
N ASP A 103 -37.04 3.62 0.24
CA ASP A 103 -38.30 3.29 0.90
C ASP A 103 -38.82 4.44 1.78
N VAL A 104 -37.93 5.07 2.55
CA VAL A 104 -38.28 6.26 3.37
C VAL A 104 -38.72 7.39 2.46
N TRP A 105 -37.96 7.67 1.38
CA TRP A 105 -38.29 8.74 0.45
C TRP A 105 -39.62 8.49 -0.27
N ARG A 106 -39.92 7.24 -0.64
CA ARG A 106 -41.24 6.85 -1.20
C ARG A 106 -42.37 7.10 -0.18
N GLY A 107 -42.13 6.77 1.09
CA GLY A 107 -43.07 7.04 2.17
C GLY A 107 -43.35 8.54 2.32
N GLU A 108 -42.30 9.35 2.43
CA GLU A 108 -42.43 10.80 2.55
C GLU A 108 -43.12 11.43 1.33
N ALA A 109 -42.77 11.00 0.12
CA ALA A 109 -43.43 11.45 -1.10
C ALA A 109 -44.92 11.10 -1.10
N GLN A 110 -45.29 9.89 -0.66
CA GLN A 110 -46.67 9.46 -0.56
C GLN A 110 -47.45 10.25 0.51
N ASP A 111 -46.82 10.56 1.65
CA ASP A 111 -47.42 11.36 2.71
C ASP A 111 -47.66 12.80 2.25
N LEU A 112 -46.70 13.39 1.52
CA LEU A 112 -46.87 14.71 0.91
C LEU A 112 -47.99 14.72 -0.14
N LEU A 113 -48.05 13.70 -1.00
CA LEU A 113 -49.16 13.56 -1.96
C LEU A 113 -50.51 13.42 -1.26
N SER A 114 -50.56 12.67 -0.16
CA SER A 114 -51.77 12.51 0.65
C SER A 114 -52.19 13.83 1.30
N GLN A 115 -51.23 14.61 1.81
CA GLN A 115 -51.48 15.96 2.33
C GLN A 115 -51.99 16.91 1.26
N ILE A 116 -51.37 16.91 0.06
CA ILE A 116 -51.82 17.72 -1.07
C ILE A 116 -53.25 17.34 -1.46
N ALA A 117 -53.56 16.04 -1.56
CA ALA A 117 -54.91 15.58 -1.89
C ALA A 117 -55.93 16.00 -0.82
N GLN A 118 -55.58 15.91 0.47
CA GLN A 118 -56.44 16.38 1.55
C GLN A 118 -56.67 17.89 1.47
N LEU A 119 -55.63 18.70 1.31
CA LEU A 119 -55.73 20.15 1.17
C LEU A 119 -56.54 20.55 -0.08
N GLN A 120 -56.39 19.84 -1.19
CA GLN A 120 -57.20 20.06 -2.40
C GLN A 120 -58.69 19.75 -2.15
N GLN A 121 -58.98 18.67 -1.41
CA GLN A 121 -60.34 18.31 -1.06
C GLN A 121 -60.96 19.32 -0.07
N GLU A 122 -60.19 19.78 0.91
CA GLU A 122 -60.59 20.83 1.85
C GLU A 122 -60.85 22.15 1.12
N ASN A 123 -59.96 22.58 0.23
CA ASN A 123 -60.16 23.76 -0.61
C ASN A 123 -61.42 23.65 -1.47
N LYS A 124 -61.65 22.51 -2.12
CA LYS A 124 -62.88 22.25 -2.89
C LYS A 124 -64.13 22.34 -2.01
N THR A 125 -64.05 21.78 -0.81
CA THR A 125 -65.15 21.81 0.17
C THR A 125 -65.41 23.23 0.66
N LEU A 126 -64.37 24.02 0.95
CA LEU A 126 -64.49 25.43 1.32
C LEU A 126 -65.07 26.26 0.19
N LEU A 127 -64.64 26.02 -1.06
CA LEU A 127 -65.19 26.68 -2.25
C LEU A 127 -66.70 26.41 -2.40
N ASN A 128 -67.12 25.15 -2.21
CA ASN A 128 -68.53 24.76 -2.23
C ASN A 128 -69.32 25.40 -1.08
N ASN A 129 -68.74 25.49 0.12
CA ASN A 129 -69.39 26.11 1.27
C ASN A 129 -69.49 27.64 1.15
N LEU A 130 -68.49 28.29 0.55
CA LEU A 130 -68.56 29.71 0.17
C LEU A 130 -69.70 29.94 -0.82
N SER A 131 -69.84 29.06 -1.82
CA SER A 131 -70.95 29.09 -2.77
C SER A 131 -72.32 28.80 -2.15
N LEU A 132 -72.39 28.03 -1.06
CA LEU A 132 -73.63 27.75 -0.30
C LEU A 132 -73.98 28.89 0.68
N LYS A 133 -72.97 29.65 1.15
CA LYS A 133 -73.13 30.82 2.05
C LYS A 133 -73.70 32.07 1.39
N ASP A 134 -73.89 32.05 0.07
CA ASP A 134 -74.64 33.09 -0.66
C ASP A 134 -76.18 32.99 -0.48
N CYS A 135 -76.66 32.10 0.41
CA CYS A 135 -78.04 32.05 0.89
C CYS A 135 -78.12 32.43 2.38
N PRO A 136 -79.20 33.12 2.82
CA PRO A 136 -79.30 33.64 4.18
C PRO A 136 -79.34 32.52 5.21
N MET A 137 -78.44 32.61 6.18
CA MET A 137 -78.19 31.65 7.26
C MET A 137 -79.45 31.39 8.10
N THR A 138 -79.77 30.12 8.36
CA THR A 138 -80.93 29.71 9.18
C THR A 138 -80.50 29.20 10.55
N GLU A 139 -81.41 29.21 11.53
CA GLU A 139 -81.15 28.81 12.92
C GLU A 139 -80.60 27.37 13.08
N GLU A 140 -80.83 26.47 12.12
CA GLU A 140 -80.19 25.15 12.09
C GLU A 140 -78.66 25.20 11.92
N ASP A 141 -78.14 26.22 11.25
CA ASP A 141 -76.71 26.33 10.97
C ASP A 141 -75.90 26.81 12.19
N VAL A 142 -76.55 27.52 13.12
CA VAL A 142 -76.00 27.86 14.44
C VAL A 142 -75.83 26.60 15.29
N GLN A 143 -76.80 25.68 15.25
CA GLN A 143 -76.70 24.39 15.94
C GLN A 143 -75.66 23.45 15.30
N ARG A 144 -75.52 23.48 13.96
CA ARG A 144 -74.42 22.76 13.25
C ARG A 144 -73.04 23.34 13.57
N GLN A 145 -72.95 24.65 13.78
CA GLN A 145 -71.71 25.32 14.19
C GLN A 145 -71.29 24.92 15.61
N GLU A 146 -72.23 24.69 16.53
CA GLU A 146 -71.94 24.11 17.85
C GLU A 146 -71.42 22.67 17.75
N GLY A 147 -72.00 21.84 16.87
CA GLY A 147 -71.50 20.49 16.56
C GLY A 147 -70.14 20.47 15.85
N MET A 148 -69.82 21.50 15.06
CA MET A 148 -68.47 21.71 14.50
C MET A 148 -67.46 22.05 15.58
N SER A 149 -67.82 22.89 16.57
CA SER A 149 -66.98 23.18 17.73
C SER A 149 -66.66 21.93 18.56
N GLU A 150 -67.57 20.95 18.63
CA GLU A 150 -67.31 19.68 19.31
C GLU A 150 -66.33 18.79 18.54
N ARG A 151 -66.42 18.75 17.21
CA ARG A 151 -65.43 18.05 16.36
C ARG A 151 -64.06 18.72 16.43
N GLU A 152 -64.01 20.05 16.39
CA GLU A 152 -62.78 20.84 16.59
C GLU A 152 -62.17 20.57 17.97
N ARG A 153 -62.99 20.48 19.02
CA ARG A 153 -62.54 20.10 20.37
C ARG A 153 -61.97 18.68 20.40
N GLN A 154 -62.57 17.74 19.68
CA GLN A 154 -62.06 16.38 19.57
C GLN A 154 -60.72 16.32 18.81
N VAL A 155 -60.57 17.11 17.74
CA VAL A 155 -59.31 17.26 17.00
C VAL A 155 -58.24 17.88 17.90
N MET A 156 -58.55 18.96 18.63
CA MET A 156 -57.63 19.58 19.58
C MET A 156 -57.20 18.63 20.69
N LYS A 157 -58.10 17.78 21.17
CA LYS A 157 -57.77 16.73 22.16
C LYS A 157 -56.80 15.70 21.57
N LYS A 158 -57.05 15.20 20.36
CA LYS A 158 -56.13 14.27 19.67
C LYS A 158 -54.78 14.92 19.38
N LEU A 159 -54.76 16.17 18.95
CA LEU A 159 -53.53 16.92 18.69
C LEU A 159 -52.74 17.10 19.98
N LYS A 160 -53.40 17.43 21.09
CA LYS A 160 -52.77 17.49 22.41
C LYS A 160 -52.17 16.14 22.82
N GLU A 161 -52.90 15.05 22.63
CA GLU A 161 -52.39 13.70 22.92
C GLU A 161 -51.16 13.33 22.06
N VAL A 162 -51.15 13.70 20.78
CA VAL A 162 -49.99 13.50 19.90
C VAL A 162 -48.80 14.37 20.33
N VAL A 163 -49.04 15.64 20.65
CA VAL A 163 -48.00 16.56 21.13
C VAL A 163 -47.41 16.07 22.46
N ASP A 164 -48.24 15.61 23.39
CA ASP A 164 -47.77 15.06 24.67
C ASP A 164 -46.97 13.77 24.46
N LYS A 165 -47.40 12.88 23.54
CA LYS A 165 -46.61 11.70 23.14
C LYS A 165 -45.27 12.06 22.52
N GLN A 166 -45.25 13.01 21.59
CA GLN A 166 -44.01 13.49 20.96
C GLN A 166 -43.06 14.10 22.00
N ARG A 167 -43.58 14.84 22.99
CA ARG A 167 -42.76 15.36 24.10
C ARG A 167 -42.14 14.25 24.93
N ASP A 168 -42.90 13.20 25.24
CA ASP A 168 -42.39 12.06 26.00
C ASP A 168 -41.38 11.25 25.19
N GLU A 169 -41.59 11.13 23.88
CA GLU A 169 -40.64 10.49 22.97
C GLU A 169 -39.34 11.28 22.85
N ILE A 170 -39.41 12.61 22.70
CA ILE A 170 -38.23 13.49 22.73
C ILE A 170 -37.46 13.30 24.04
N ARG A 171 -38.14 13.32 25.20
CA ARG A 171 -37.48 13.08 26.50
C ARG A 171 -36.89 11.67 26.63
N ALA A 172 -37.48 10.67 25.99
CA ALA A 172 -36.92 9.32 25.96
C ALA A 172 -35.65 9.28 25.09
N LYS A 173 -35.69 9.92 23.91
CA LYS A 173 -34.56 10.03 23.00
C LYS A 173 -33.41 10.84 23.59
N ASP A 174 -33.69 11.94 24.29
CA ASP A 174 -32.68 12.72 25.01
C ASP A 174 -31.95 11.87 26.05
N ARG A 175 -32.68 11.05 26.82
CA ARG A 175 -32.09 10.11 27.78
C ARG A 175 -31.26 9.02 27.11
N GLU A 176 -31.70 8.53 25.95
CA GLU A 176 -30.93 7.57 25.16
C GLU A 176 -29.62 8.20 24.64
N LEU A 177 -29.69 9.45 24.16
CA LEU A 177 -28.53 10.21 23.71
C LEU A 177 -27.54 10.48 24.84
N THR A 178 -28.01 10.84 26.05
CA THR A 178 -27.12 11.03 27.19
C THR A 178 -26.37 9.76 27.56
N LEU A 179 -27.05 8.60 27.57
CA LEU A 179 -26.41 7.32 27.86
C LEU A 179 -25.38 6.94 26.78
N LYS A 180 -25.72 7.14 25.50
CA LYS A 180 -24.77 6.91 24.40
C LYS A 180 -23.56 7.84 24.47
N ASN A 181 -23.74 9.09 24.90
CA ASN A 181 -22.63 10.02 25.12
C ASN A 181 -21.72 9.55 26.27
N GLU A 182 -22.29 9.08 27.38
CA GLU A 182 -21.52 8.50 28.48
C GLU A 182 -20.69 7.27 28.02
N ASP A 183 -21.28 6.40 27.20
CA ASP A 183 -20.57 5.27 26.60
C ASP A 183 -19.43 5.71 25.67
N ILE A 184 -19.67 6.72 24.83
CA ILE A 184 -18.64 7.31 23.96
C ILE A 184 -17.50 7.88 24.79
N GLU A 185 -17.80 8.64 25.85
CA GLU A 185 -16.79 9.19 26.75
C GLU A 185 -15.97 8.09 27.45
N ALA A 186 -16.63 7.02 27.91
CA ALA A 186 -15.96 5.88 28.51
C ALA A 186 -15.00 5.18 27.52
N LEU A 187 -15.44 4.96 26.28
CA LEU A 187 -14.62 4.40 25.21
C LEU A 187 -13.45 5.33 24.86
N GLN A 188 -13.67 6.64 24.79
CA GLN A 188 -12.63 7.64 24.55
C GLN A 188 -11.56 7.58 25.65
N GLN A 189 -11.97 7.46 26.92
CA GLN A 189 -11.04 7.30 28.03
C GLN A 189 -10.23 6.00 27.92
N GLN A 190 -10.85 4.89 27.52
CA GLN A 190 -10.16 3.62 27.32
C GLN A 190 -9.16 3.70 26.16
N GLN A 191 -9.53 4.33 25.05
CA GLN A 191 -8.65 4.58 23.92
C GLN A 191 -7.43 5.41 24.34
N ASN A 192 -7.64 6.50 25.08
CA ASN A 192 -6.56 7.33 25.60
C ASN A 192 -5.59 6.57 26.51
N ARG A 193 -6.11 5.70 27.39
CA ARG A 193 -5.27 4.82 28.24
C ARG A 193 -4.45 3.85 27.39
N LEU A 194 -5.06 3.23 26.38
CA LEU A 194 -4.37 2.31 25.48
C LEU A 194 -3.30 3.03 24.64
N MET A 195 -3.59 4.23 24.14
CA MET A 195 -2.60 5.05 23.42
C MET A 195 -1.38 5.34 24.30
N LYS A 196 -1.59 5.68 25.57
CA LYS A 196 -0.49 5.89 26.53
C LYS A 196 0.35 4.62 26.74
N ILE A 197 -0.31 3.48 27.01
CA ILE A 197 0.39 2.20 27.17
C ILE A 197 1.15 1.81 25.89
N ASN A 198 0.56 2.03 24.72
CA ASN A 198 1.20 1.70 23.45
C ASN A 198 2.45 2.58 23.21
N HIS A 199 2.36 3.87 23.52
CA HIS A 199 3.51 4.77 23.49
C HIS A 199 4.63 4.31 24.45
N ASP A 200 4.28 3.97 25.69
CA ASP A 200 5.25 3.49 26.69
C ASP A 200 5.92 2.19 26.25
N LEU A 201 5.16 1.26 25.64
CA LEU A 201 5.69 0.02 25.08
C LEU A 201 6.62 0.26 23.89
N ARG A 202 6.25 1.14 22.96
CA ARG A 202 7.11 1.54 21.83
C ARG A 202 8.41 2.15 22.34
N HIS A 203 8.34 3.06 23.31
CA HIS A 203 9.52 3.65 23.91
C HIS A 203 10.40 2.58 24.59
N LYS A 204 9.81 1.64 25.32
CA LYS A 204 10.53 0.52 25.94
C LYS A 204 11.21 -0.37 24.90
N ILE A 205 10.54 -0.68 23.79
CA ILE A 205 11.13 -1.43 22.67
C ILE A 205 12.35 -0.68 22.14
N THR A 206 12.24 0.62 21.84
CA THR A 206 13.36 1.43 21.35
C THR A 206 14.54 1.41 22.32
N VAL A 207 14.30 1.52 23.63
CA VAL A 207 15.37 1.45 24.65
C VAL A 207 16.03 0.07 24.67
N VAL A 208 15.25 -1.00 24.64
CA VAL A 208 15.78 -2.38 24.64
C VAL A 208 16.55 -2.68 23.36
N GLU A 209 16.08 -2.20 22.21
CA GLU A 209 16.78 -2.32 20.93
C GLU A 209 18.12 -1.57 20.95
N ALA A 210 18.15 -0.35 21.49
CA ALA A 210 19.39 0.41 21.64
C ALA A 210 20.38 -0.30 22.58
N GLN A 211 19.89 -0.85 23.70
CA GLN A 211 20.71 -1.67 24.60
C GLN A 211 21.26 -2.93 23.90
N GLY A 212 20.43 -3.60 23.09
CA GLY A 212 20.84 -4.76 22.31
C GLY A 212 21.96 -4.42 21.30
N LYS A 213 21.82 -3.30 20.58
CA LYS A 213 22.85 -2.82 19.65
C LYS A 213 24.17 -2.51 20.35
N ALA A 214 24.12 -1.79 21.47
CA ALA A 214 25.31 -1.48 22.26
C ALA A 214 26.02 -2.75 22.78
N LEU A 215 25.27 -3.77 23.20
CA LEU A 215 25.85 -5.05 23.61
C LEU A 215 26.48 -5.81 22.44
N ILE A 216 25.89 -5.75 21.25
CA ILE A 216 26.46 -6.36 20.04
C ILE A 216 27.77 -5.64 19.68
N GLU A 217 27.80 -4.31 19.72
CA GLU A 217 29.01 -3.51 19.48
C GLU A 217 30.13 -3.89 20.47
N GLN A 218 29.83 -3.92 21.77
CA GLN A 218 30.80 -4.34 22.80
C GLN A 218 31.30 -5.77 22.59
N LYS A 219 30.43 -6.69 22.19
CA LYS A 219 30.82 -8.07 21.89
C LYS A 219 31.79 -8.10 20.71
N VAL A 220 31.49 -7.38 19.64
CA VAL A 220 32.34 -7.31 18.44
C VAL A 220 33.71 -6.72 18.78
N GLU A 221 33.76 -5.65 19.58
CA GLU A 221 35.02 -5.05 20.04
C GLU A 221 35.87 -6.03 20.86
N LEU A 222 35.25 -6.76 21.79
CA LEU A 222 35.95 -7.76 22.61
C LEU A 222 36.43 -8.95 21.78
N GLU A 223 35.64 -9.40 20.80
CA GLU A 223 36.05 -10.45 19.85
C GLU A 223 37.22 -9.99 18.98
N ALA A 224 37.19 -8.75 18.48
CA ALA A 224 38.30 -8.17 17.72
C ALA A 224 39.58 -8.07 18.57
N PHE A 225 39.48 -7.62 19.83
CA PHE A 225 40.62 -7.57 20.75
C PHE A 225 41.19 -8.96 21.04
N ALA A 226 40.33 -9.95 21.27
CA ALA A 226 40.75 -11.33 21.49
C ALA A 226 41.47 -11.90 20.26
N GLN A 227 40.97 -11.64 19.05
CA GLN A 227 41.61 -12.05 17.80
C GLN A 227 42.97 -11.38 17.59
N ALA A 228 43.08 -10.07 17.84
CA ALA A 228 44.36 -9.35 17.75
C ALA A 228 45.41 -9.95 18.71
N ARG A 229 45.02 -10.20 19.97
CA ARG A 229 45.89 -10.85 20.96
C ARG A 229 46.29 -12.27 20.56
N GLN A 230 45.38 -13.01 19.93
CA GLN A 230 45.68 -14.34 19.41
C GLN A 230 46.70 -14.29 18.27
N GLN A 231 46.60 -13.30 17.36
CA GLN A 231 47.58 -13.08 16.30
C GLN A 231 48.97 -12.75 16.86
N GLU A 232 49.05 -11.88 17.87
CA GLU A 232 50.30 -11.57 18.58
C GLU A 232 50.93 -12.83 19.21
N LEU A 233 50.13 -13.66 19.89
CA LEU A 233 50.60 -14.91 20.47
C LEU A 233 51.11 -15.89 19.40
N THR A 234 50.45 -15.95 18.23
CA THR A 234 50.94 -16.77 17.11
C THR A 234 52.25 -16.23 16.55
N SER A 235 52.40 -14.92 16.41
CA SER A 235 53.65 -14.26 15.97
C SER A 235 54.80 -14.56 16.94
N LEU A 236 54.58 -14.35 18.24
CA LEU A 236 55.58 -14.65 19.28
C LEU A 236 55.95 -16.14 19.30
N ARG A 237 55.00 -17.06 19.10
CA ARG A 237 55.29 -18.50 19.00
C ARG A 237 56.17 -18.83 17.80
N GLN A 238 55.90 -18.21 16.65
CA GLN A 238 56.74 -18.37 15.45
C GLN A 238 58.15 -17.82 15.68
N GLU A 239 58.26 -16.68 16.36
CA GLU A 239 59.56 -16.08 16.70
C GLU A 239 60.35 -16.94 17.68
N VAL A 240 59.71 -17.47 18.72
CA VAL A 240 60.31 -18.45 19.65
C VAL A 240 60.75 -19.71 18.89
N ALA A 241 59.97 -20.21 17.94
CA ALA A 241 60.34 -21.35 17.12
C ALA A 241 61.59 -21.05 16.27
N ARG A 242 61.64 -19.90 15.59
CA ARG A 242 62.82 -19.44 14.83
C ARG A 242 64.05 -19.31 15.72
N LEU A 243 63.93 -18.71 16.90
CA LEU A 243 65.05 -18.57 17.84
C LEU A 243 65.55 -19.94 18.33
N ARG A 244 64.65 -20.91 18.56
CA ARG A 244 65.03 -22.29 18.91
C ARG A 244 65.77 -22.99 17.78
N GLU A 245 65.34 -22.83 16.54
CA GLU A 245 66.03 -23.39 15.37
C GLU A 245 67.44 -22.80 15.22
N ARG A 246 67.59 -21.48 15.40
CA ARG A 246 68.90 -20.81 15.39
C ARG A 246 69.82 -21.35 16.48
N LEU A 247 69.31 -21.52 17.71
CA LEU A 247 70.07 -22.08 18.83
C LEU A 247 70.44 -23.56 18.63
N GLN A 248 69.59 -24.36 17.99
CA GLN A 248 69.92 -25.74 17.60
C GLN A 248 70.94 -25.79 16.45
N GLY A 249 70.92 -24.82 15.55
CA GLY A 249 71.94 -24.63 14.51
C GLY A 249 73.32 -24.34 15.10
N GLU A 250 73.39 -23.47 16.12
CA GLU A 250 74.64 -23.17 16.85
C GLU A 250 75.17 -24.36 17.67
N LYS A 251 74.31 -25.29 18.12
CA LYS A 251 74.75 -26.52 18.83
C LYS A 251 75.30 -27.62 17.92
N LYS A 252 75.22 -27.48 16.59
CA LYS A 252 75.69 -28.49 15.62
C LYS A 252 77.11 -28.26 15.08
N SER A 253 77.85 -27.26 15.57
CA SER A 253 79.32 -27.21 15.41
C SER A 253 80.00 -28.12 16.45
N PRO A 254 81.00 -28.94 16.08
CA PRO A 254 81.65 -29.86 17.00
C PRO A 254 82.73 -29.12 17.81
N GLU A 255 82.71 -29.27 19.13
CA GLU A 255 83.89 -29.56 19.97
C GLU A 255 83.46 -29.71 21.45
N THR A 256 83.73 -30.92 21.99
CA THR A 256 84.29 -31.30 23.32
C THR A 256 84.12 -30.31 24.49
N GLU A 257 83.76 -30.67 25.74
CA GLU A 257 84.28 -31.74 26.62
C GLU A 257 83.48 -31.75 27.98
N GLU A 258 83.91 -32.58 28.93
CA GLU A 258 83.23 -33.24 30.06
C GLU A 258 82.70 -32.42 31.28
N ARG A 259 81.70 -33.04 31.98
CA ARG A 259 81.30 -33.18 33.43
C ARG A 259 82.00 -32.34 34.56
N PRO A 260 81.52 -32.30 35.85
CA PRO A 260 80.31 -32.89 36.51
C PRO A 260 79.59 -31.96 37.55
N ALA A 261 78.48 -32.43 38.15
CA ALA A 261 77.81 -31.89 39.37
C ALA A 261 78.56 -32.32 40.67
N PRO A 262 78.37 -31.78 41.92
CA PRO A 262 77.13 -31.35 42.65
C PRO A 262 77.37 -30.18 43.69
N PRO A 263 76.69 -29.99 44.87
CA PRO A 263 75.33 -30.30 45.39
C PRO A 263 74.53 -29.08 45.99
N SER A 264 73.25 -29.31 46.36
CA SER A 264 72.30 -28.40 47.10
C SER A 264 72.71 -28.15 48.58
N PRO A 265 72.15 -27.18 49.38
CA PRO A 265 70.77 -27.25 49.93
C PRO A 265 70.03 -25.93 50.38
N ALA A 266 68.69 -26.07 50.48
CA ALA A 266 67.65 -25.46 51.33
C ALA A 266 67.89 -24.18 52.21
N GLN A 267 66.90 -23.25 52.25
CA GLN A 267 65.92 -23.06 53.36
C GLN A 267 65.17 -21.69 53.31
N ASN A 268 63.86 -21.74 53.56
CA ASN A 268 62.94 -20.80 54.24
C ASN A 268 62.97 -19.27 53.99
N LEU A 269 61.80 -18.66 53.74
CA LEU A 269 61.01 -17.96 54.78
C LEU A 269 59.74 -17.29 54.21
N LEU A 270 58.76 -17.22 55.10
CA LEU A 270 57.39 -16.72 55.05
C LEU A 270 57.27 -15.22 54.67
N SER A 271 56.15 -14.77 54.06
CA SER A 271 55.27 -13.67 54.54
C SER A 271 54.21 -13.21 53.52
N LYS A 272 52.95 -13.09 53.98
CA LYS A 272 51.89 -12.17 53.47
C LYS A 272 51.97 -10.86 54.29
N PRO A 273 51.48 -9.67 53.83
CA PRO A 273 50.05 -9.25 53.95
C PRO A 273 49.54 -8.27 52.84
N VAL A 274 48.25 -8.28 52.43
CA VAL A 274 47.06 -7.42 52.79
C VAL A 274 46.98 -6.00 52.15
N LEU A 275 45.86 -5.76 51.43
CA LEU A 275 45.04 -4.54 51.11
C LEU A 275 45.76 -3.18 50.89
N SER A 276 45.48 -2.38 49.84
CA SER A 276 44.19 -1.68 49.63
C SER A 276 44.19 -0.70 48.41
N ARG A 277 42.97 -0.43 47.89
CA ARG A 277 42.42 0.85 47.37
C ARG A 277 42.56 1.23 45.87
N ASP A 278 41.40 1.30 45.18
CA ASP A 278 41.08 2.11 43.97
C ASP A 278 41.08 3.64 44.29
N PRO A 279 40.90 4.65 43.38
CA PRO A 279 40.29 4.63 42.02
C PRO A 279 40.97 5.63 41.00
N PRO A 280 40.28 6.28 40.02
CA PRO A 280 40.58 6.13 38.58
C PRO A 280 41.09 7.42 37.89
N LEU A 281 41.54 7.32 36.63
CA LEU A 281 41.74 8.49 35.76
C LEU A 281 40.93 8.38 34.47
N SER A 282 40.06 9.38 34.33
CA SER A 282 39.31 9.81 33.15
C SER A 282 40.23 10.28 32.02
N LEU A 283 39.86 10.00 30.77
CA LEU A 283 40.29 10.86 29.66
C LEU A 283 39.11 11.15 28.74
N ALA A 284 38.88 12.45 28.56
CA ALA A 284 37.88 13.09 27.70
C ALA A 284 38.30 13.06 26.21
N PRO A 285 37.39 13.33 25.26
CA PRO A 285 37.65 13.24 23.82
C PRO A 285 38.35 14.48 23.28
N ARG A 286 39.17 14.31 22.25
CA ARG A 286 39.84 15.39 21.50
C ARG A 286 39.05 15.71 20.24
N ASN A 287 38.55 16.95 20.15
CA ASN A 287 38.09 17.58 18.91
C ASN A 287 39.28 17.78 17.97
N HIS A 288 39.12 17.38 16.70
CA HIS A 288 39.90 17.90 15.59
C HIS A 288 38.92 18.40 14.52
N GLN A 289 38.81 19.72 14.42
CA GLN A 289 38.39 20.41 13.20
C GLN A 289 39.58 20.41 12.24
N VAL A 290 39.33 19.98 11.00
CA VAL A 290 40.22 20.22 9.86
C VAL A 290 39.35 20.82 8.77
N LEU A 291 39.73 22.03 8.36
CA LEU A 291 39.26 22.74 7.18
C LEU A 291 39.98 22.17 5.97
N THR A 292 39.25 21.97 4.88
CA THR A 292 39.83 21.81 3.53
C THR A 292 39.03 22.68 2.58
N ASP A 293 39.70 23.73 2.09
CA ASP A 293 39.33 24.49 0.89
C ASP A 293 39.71 23.64 -0.34
N GLU A 294 38.79 23.50 -1.30
CA GLU A 294 39.11 23.22 -2.69
C GLU A 294 38.24 24.11 -3.59
N ASP A 295 38.91 24.88 -4.44
CA ASP A 295 38.36 25.66 -5.55
C ASP A 295 37.83 24.73 -6.65
N GLU A 296 36.65 25.04 -7.23
CA GLU A 296 36.39 24.74 -8.64
C GLU A 296 35.51 25.83 -9.30
N ALA A 297 35.83 26.04 -10.58
CA ALA A 297 35.54 27.17 -11.45
C ALA A 297 34.09 27.32 -11.97
N ASP A 298 33.82 28.55 -12.40
CA ASP A 298 33.03 28.99 -13.58
C ASP A 298 31.63 28.40 -13.81
N VAL A 299 30.61 29.22 -13.56
CA VAL A 299 29.33 29.20 -14.30
C VAL A 299 28.97 30.65 -14.63
N GLU A 300 28.99 30.95 -15.94
CA GLU A 300 28.49 32.18 -16.55
C GLU A 300 26.95 32.18 -16.56
N ASP A 301 26.37 33.31 -16.17
CA ASP A 301 25.14 33.95 -16.68
C ASP A 301 23.87 33.10 -16.93
N GLU A 302 22.94 33.05 -15.95
CA GLU A 302 21.49 32.80 -16.19
C GLU A 302 20.54 33.54 -15.19
N ASP A 303 20.92 34.71 -14.65
CA ASP A 303 20.09 35.44 -13.67
C ASP A 303 19.22 36.58 -14.26
N ASP A 304 18.97 36.62 -15.57
CA ASP A 304 18.22 37.72 -16.23
C ASP A 304 16.75 37.37 -16.60
N VAL A 305 16.21 36.22 -16.20
CA VAL A 305 14.85 35.78 -16.63
C VAL A 305 13.80 35.79 -15.51
N GLU A 306 14.21 35.82 -14.23
CA GLU A 306 13.26 35.80 -13.11
C GLU A 306 12.64 37.19 -12.83
N ASP A 307 13.31 38.28 -13.23
CA ASP A 307 12.84 39.65 -12.98
C ASP A 307 11.63 40.05 -13.85
N GLU A 308 11.48 39.52 -15.07
CA GLU A 308 10.37 39.88 -15.97
C GLU A 308 9.02 39.25 -15.55
N GLU A 309 9.04 38.05 -14.95
CA GLU A 309 7.81 37.38 -14.49
C GLU A 309 7.29 37.96 -13.16
N GLU A 310 8.19 38.34 -12.24
CA GLU A 310 7.79 39.02 -11.00
C GLU A 310 7.27 40.44 -11.28
N GLU A 311 7.85 41.17 -12.24
CA GLU A 311 7.36 42.48 -12.66
C GLU A 311 5.97 42.39 -13.33
N ALA A 312 5.71 41.34 -14.13
CA ALA A 312 4.42 41.09 -14.75
C ALA A 312 3.31 40.74 -13.73
N VAL A 313 3.65 40.02 -12.67
CA VAL A 313 2.71 39.67 -11.58
C VAL A 313 2.36 40.92 -10.75
N LEU A 314 3.35 41.76 -10.43
CA LEU A 314 3.14 43.00 -9.69
C LEU A 314 2.36 44.06 -10.49
N LEU A 315 2.58 44.15 -11.81
CA LEU A 315 1.82 45.02 -12.70
C LEU A 315 0.36 44.57 -12.82
N TRP A 316 0.11 43.26 -12.82
CA TRP A 316 -1.23 42.68 -12.84
C TRP A 316 -1.98 42.92 -11.53
N GLU A 317 -1.30 42.83 -10.38
CA GLU A 317 -1.89 43.13 -9.07
C GLU A 317 -2.25 44.62 -8.93
N ALA A 318 -1.40 45.53 -9.44
CA ALA A 318 -1.66 46.97 -9.44
C ALA A 318 -2.86 47.39 -10.31
N LEU A 319 -3.14 46.67 -11.40
CA LEU A 319 -4.32 46.91 -12.26
C LEU A 319 -5.64 46.47 -11.61
N CYS A 320 -5.59 45.68 -10.53
CA CYS A 320 -6.78 45.14 -9.86
C CYS A 320 -7.29 46.02 -8.70
N GLU A 321 -6.52 47.02 -8.26
CA GLU A 321 -6.89 47.93 -7.15
C GLU A 321 -7.61 49.21 -7.60
N GLU A 322 -7.90 49.40 -8.89
CA GLU A 322 -8.67 50.56 -9.33
C GLU A 322 -10.14 50.41 -8.87
N GLU A 323 -10.46 51.11 -7.78
CA GLU A 323 -11.72 51.09 -7.05
C GLU A 323 -12.86 51.68 -7.92
N VAL A 324 -13.43 50.87 -8.80
CA VAL A 324 -14.58 51.28 -9.61
C VAL A 324 -15.86 51.10 -8.79
N ALA A 325 -16.41 52.20 -8.31
CA ALA A 325 -17.70 52.24 -7.64
C ALA A 325 -18.82 51.73 -8.58
N PHE A 326 -19.38 50.55 -8.27
CA PHE A 326 -20.49 49.96 -9.04
C PHE A 326 -21.82 49.99 -8.29
N ASP A 327 -22.88 50.37 -9.02
CA ASP A 327 -24.27 50.50 -8.55
C ASP A 327 -24.85 49.13 -8.11
N PRO A 328 -25.37 49.00 -6.88
CA PRO A 328 -25.84 47.73 -6.32
C PRO A 328 -27.08 47.08 -6.99
N LYS A 329 -27.60 47.61 -8.11
CA LYS A 329 -28.82 47.10 -8.78
C LYS A 329 -28.63 46.59 -10.21
N ASP A 330 -27.40 46.45 -10.73
CA ASP A 330 -27.17 45.94 -12.09
C ASP A 330 -27.43 44.42 -12.20
N PRO A 331 -28.42 43.95 -12.99
CA PRO A 331 -28.69 42.53 -13.21
C PRO A 331 -27.60 41.77 -13.98
N ASN A 332 -26.69 42.46 -14.68
CA ASN A 332 -25.56 41.86 -15.40
C ASN A 332 -24.25 41.88 -14.58
N ARG A 333 -24.33 42.29 -13.29
CA ARG A 333 -23.17 42.25 -12.39
C ARG A 333 -22.63 40.81 -12.30
N PRO A 334 -21.32 40.60 -12.52
CA PRO A 334 -20.69 39.30 -12.29
C PRO A 334 -21.04 38.80 -10.89
N ARG A 335 -21.73 37.66 -10.81
CA ARG A 335 -22.20 37.07 -9.55
C ARG A 335 -21.09 36.37 -8.77
N PHE A 336 -19.96 36.17 -9.44
CA PHE A 336 -18.76 35.57 -8.88
C PHE A 336 -17.68 36.63 -8.75
N THR A 337 -16.95 36.58 -7.65
CA THR A 337 -15.69 37.30 -7.50
C THR A 337 -14.65 36.72 -8.46
N LEU A 338 -13.66 37.52 -8.86
CA LEU A 338 -12.55 37.03 -9.69
C LEU A 338 -11.80 35.87 -9.02
N GLN A 339 -11.78 35.85 -7.69
CA GLN A 339 -11.22 34.76 -6.90
C GLN A 339 -12.04 33.47 -7.04
N GLU A 340 -13.37 33.54 -6.90
CA GLU A 340 -14.24 32.37 -7.11
C GLU A 340 -14.13 31.82 -8.53
N LEU A 341 -14.00 32.70 -9.54
CA LEU A 341 -13.78 32.26 -10.91
C LEU A 341 -12.41 31.56 -11.06
N ARG A 342 -11.36 32.10 -10.44
CA ARG A 342 -10.02 31.47 -10.43
C ARG A 342 -10.07 30.08 -9.80
N ASP A 343 -10.73 29.95 -8.66
CA ASP A 343 -10.85 28.70 -7.92
C ASP A 343 -11.61 27.65 -8.75
N VAL A 344 -12.74 28.03 -9.38
CA VAL A 344 -13.51 27.15 -10.28
C VAL A 344 -12.69 26.73 -11.50
N LEU A 345 -11.90 27.63 -12.08
CA LEU A 345 -11.04 27.31 -13.23
C LEU A 345 -9.93 26.33 -12.85
N HIS A 346 -9.35 26.46 -11.65
CA HIS A 346 -8.37 25.53 -11.10
C HIS A 346 -8.99 24.16 -10.82
N GLU A 347 -10.12 24.13 -10.10
CA GLU A 347 -10.84 22.89 -9.78
C GLU A 347 -11.24 22.13 -11.06
N ARG A 348 -11.76 22.84 -12.06
CA ARG A 348 -12.06 22.26 -13.38
C ARG A 348 -10.81 21.68 -14.06
N ASN A 349 -9.66 22.35 -13.98
CA ASN A 349 -8.43 21.85 -14.59
C ASN A 349 -7.90 20.62 -13.86
N GLU A 350 -7.99 20.59 -12.53
CA GLU A 350 -7.63 19.44 -11.70
C GLU A 350 -8.55 18.24 -11.98
N LEU A 351 -9.86 18.47 -12.07
CA LEU A 351 -10.83 17.44 -12.44
C LEU A 351 -10.60 16.92 -13.86
N LYS A 352 -10.22 17.77 -14.81
CA LYS A 352 -9.82 17.33 -16.16
C LYS A 352 -8.60 16.41 -16.14
N ALA A 353 -7.59 16.71 -15.33
CA ALA A 353 -6.42 15.85 -15.17
C ALA A 353 -6.80 14.50 -14.54
N LYS A 354 -7.65 14.50 -13.50
CA LYS A 354 -8.17 13.27 -12.87
C LYS A 354 -8.97 12.43 -13.87
N VAL A 355 -9.84 13.04 -14.66
CA VAL A 355 -10.61 12.35 -15.70
C VAL A 355 -9.70 11.74 -16.75
N PHE A 356 -8.64 12.45 -17.16
CA PHE A 356 -7.66 11.91 -18.10
C PHE A 356 -6.95 10.66 -17.54
N MET A 357 -6.47 10.70 -16.28
CA MET A 357 -5.83 9.55 -15.64
C MET A 357 -6.79 8.37 -15.47
N LEU A 358 -8.04 8.62 -15.05
CA LEU A 358 -9.04 7.58 -14.92
C LEU A 358 -9.42 6.96 -16.27
N GLN A 359 -9.42 7.74 -17.35
CA GLN A 359 -9.63 7.23 -18.70
C GLN A 359 -8.48 6.33 -19.16
N GLU A 360 -7.23 6.67 -18.83
CA GLU A 360 -6.06 5.84 -19.10
C GLU A 360 -6.09 4.54 -18.30
N GLU A 361 -6.44 4.61 -17.01
CA GLU A 361 -6.59 3.45 -16.13
C GLU A 361 -7.72 2.51 -16.60
N ILE A 362 -8.88 3.05 -17.00
CA ILE A 362 -9.95 2.27 -17.61
C ILE A 362 -9.50 1.65 -18.93
N ALA A 363 -8.72 2.35 -19.75
CA ALA A 363 -8.18 1.81 -20.99
C ALA A 363 -7.19 0.66 -20.72
N TYR A 364 -6.36 0.78 -19.68
CA TYR A 364 -5.44 -0.24 -19.23
C TYR A 364 -6.16 -1.52 -18.79
N TYR A 365 -7.14 -1.43 -17.90
CA TYR A 365 -7.89 -2.61 -17.46
C TYR A 365 -8.76 -3.22 -18.57
N LYS A 366 -9.28 -2.41 -19.50
CA LYS A 366 -9.97 -2.94 -20.69
C LYS A 366 -9.02 -3.71 -21.61
N SER A 367 -7.76 -3.27 -21.75
CA SER A 367 -6.75 -4.04 -22.48
C SER A 367 -6.32 -5.31 -21.75
N GLU A 368 -6.29 -5.29 -20.42
CA GLU A 368 -5.94 -6.43 -19.58
C GLU A 368 -7.04 -7.52 -19.61
N GLU A 369 -8.32 -7.13 -19.48
CA GLU A 369 -9.47 -8.05 -19.69
C GLU A 369 -9.47 -8.66 -21.10
N GLN A 370 -9.04 -7.90 -22.10
CA GLN A 370 -9.00 -8.36 -23.49
C GLN A 370 -7.79 -9.26 -23.80
N GLU A 371 -6.70 -9.20 -23.01
CA GLU A 371 -5.60 -10.18 -23.04
C GLU A 371 -5.97 -11.49 -22.33
N ASP A 372 -6.77 -11.43 -21.26
CA ASP A 372 -7.25 -12.63 -20.53
C ASP A 372 -8.24 -13.48 -21.36
N ASP A 373 -9.07 -12.86 -22.21
CA ASP A 373 -9.97 -13.57 -23.15
C ASP A 373 -9.24 -14.15 -24.39
N ALA A 374 -7.95 -13.87 -24.57
CA ALA A 374 -7.15 -14.31 -25.73
C ALA A 374 -6.36 -15.62 -25.48
N HIS A 375 -6.64 -16.37 -24.41
CA HIS A 375 -6.05 -17.68 -24.16
C HIS A 375 -6.73 -18.81 -24.99
N PRO A 376 -5.98 -19.58 -25.80
CA PRO A 376 -6.56 -20.65 -26.62
C PRO A 376 -6.89 -21.91 -25.77
N PRO A 377 -7.96 -22.65 -26.08
CA PRO A 377 -8.26 -23.90 -25.39
C PRO A 377 -7.28 -25.01 -25.79
N THR A 378 -6.95 -25.86 -24.82
CA THR A 378 -6.03 -27.01 -24.88
C THR A 378 -6.39 -28.05 -25.97
N PRO A 379 -5.42 -28.79 -26.56
CA PRO A 379 -5.64 -29.65 -27.72
C PRO A 379 -6.01 -31.10 -27.36
N ASP A 380 -6.88 -31.71 -28.17
CA ASP A 380 -7.02 -33.16 -28.35
C ASP A 380 -7.18 -33.44 -29.88
N PRO A 381 -6.97 -34.67 -30.42
CA PRO A 381 -6.07 -34.87 -31.54
C PRO A 381 -6.80 -35.17 -32.86
N SER A 382 -6.02 -35.01 -33.94
CA SER A 382 -6.20 -35.58 -35.30
C SER A 382 -6.87 -34.70 -36.36
N PRO A 383 -6.42 -34.85 -37.62
CA PRO A 383 -6.01 -33.72 -38.45
C PRO A 383 -7.00 -33.48 -39.60
N THR A 384 -6.83 -32.38 -40.34
CA THR A 384 -6.81 -32.33 -41.84
C THR A 384 -6.93 -30.87 -42.35
N LEU A 385 -5.89 -30.47 -43.10
CA LEU A 385 -5.80 -29.42 -44.15
C LEU A 385 -5.74 -27.92 -43.77
N GLN A 386 -4.49 -27.44 -43.73
CA GLN A 386 -3.90 -26.22 -44.32
C GLN A 386 -4.79 -25.31 -45.22
N PRO A 387 -4.50 -23.98 -45.32
CA PRO A 387 -3.15 -23.44 -45.53
C PRO A 387 -2.71 -22.24 -44.68
N ARG A 388 -1.46 -22.39 -44.27
CA ARG A 388 -0.47 -21.44 -43.75
C ARG A 388 -0.40 -20.13 -44.54
N SER A 389 -0.67 -19.02 -43.88
CA SER A 389 -0.12 -17.69 -44.19
C SER A 389 0.83 -17.27 -43.06
N ARG A 390 2.13 -17.42 -43.33
CA ARG A 390 3.20 -16.81 -42.53
C ARG A 390 3.32 -15.34 -42.94
N THR A 391 3.12 -14.41 -42.02
CA THR A 391 3.89 -13.16 -41.96
C THR A 391 4.15 -12.85 -40.49
N GLY A 392 5.33 -13.24 -40.02
CA GLY A 392 5.82 -12.83 -38.71
C GLY A 392 6.22 -11.37 -38.76
N ALA A 393 5.55 -10.54 -37.96
CA ALA A 393 6.08 -9.26 -37.51
C ALA A 393 6.30 -9.40 -36.00
N GLN A 394 7.56 -9.45 -35.60
CA GLN A 394 7.96 -9.36 -34.20
C GLN A 394 7.51 -8.00 -33.63
N PRO A 395 6.96 -7.92 -32.41
CA PRO A 395 6.57 -6.64 -31.83
C PRO A 395 7.82 -5.79 -31.56
N GLU A 396 7.88 -4.62 -32.17
CA GLU A 396 9.01 -3.71 -32.00
C GLU A 396 9.03 -3.14 -30.57
N SER A 397 10.18 -3.27 -29.90
CA SER A 397 10.49 -2.69 -28.58
C SER A 397 10.09 -1.21 -28.51
N GLY A 398 9.45 -0.79 -27.41
CA GLY A 398 8.95 0.57 -27.18
C GLY A 398 10.00 1.68 -27.38
N ILE A 399 11.29 1.34 -27.27
CA ILE A 399 12.40 2.26 -27.52
C ILE A 399 12.51 2.64 -29.01
N LYS A 400 12.19 1.74 -29.95
CA LYS A 400 12.19 2.05 -31.40
C LYS A 400 11.08 3.03 -31.80
N ARG A 401 9.94 3.04 -31.08
CA ARG A 401 8.86 4.02 -31.32
C ARG A 401 9.27 5.44 -30.91
N LEU A 402 10.01 5.57 -29.80
CA LEU A 402 10.55 6.85 -29.34
C LEU A 402 11.53 7.47 -30.34
N PHE A 403 12.43 6.69 -30.94
CA PHE A 403 13.39 7.22 -31.93
C PHE A 403 12.78 7.57 -33.30
N ASN A 404 11.65 6.96 -33.66
CA ASN A 404 10.95 7.27 -34.92
C ASN A 404 10.13 8.58 -34.84
N PHE A 405 9.82 9.05 -33.62
CA PHE A 405 9.15 10.33 -33.40
C PHE A 405 10.09 11.52 -33.69
N PHE A 406 11.32 11.46 -33.18
CA PHE A 406 12.37 12.47 -33.46
C PHE A 406 12.81 12.50 -34.93
N SER A 407 12.74 11.36 -35.63
CA SER A 407 13.13 11.27 -37.05
C SER A 407 12.05 11.79 -38.01
N ARG A 408 10.78 11.84 -37.59
CA ARG A 408 9.67 12.36 -38.41
C ARG A 408 9.56 13.89 -38.39
N ASP A 409 10.01 14.54 -37.32
CA ASP A 409 9.97 16.01 -37.23
C ASP A 409 10.97 16.69 -38.20
N LYS A 410 12.12 16.05 -38.44
CA LYS A 410 13.16 16.59 -39.33
C LYS A 410 12.83 16.53 -40.82
N ARG A 411 11.76 15.84 -41.23
CA ARG A 411 11.27 15.81 -42.63
C ARG A 411 10.07 16.72 -42.90
N ARG A 412 9.45 17.32 -41.87
CA ARG A 412 8.25 18.16 -42.04
C ARG A 412 8.57 19.63 -42.31
N SER A 413 9.79 20.09 -42.04
CA SER A 413 10.22 21.49 -42.30
C SER A 413 10.60 21.77 -43.75
N SER A 414 10.75 20.76 -44.61
CA SER A 414 11.24 20.95 -46.00
C SER A 414 10.17 20.80 -47.09
N GLN A 415 8.90 20.53 -46.74
CA GLN A 415 7.86 20.27 -47.74
C GLN A 415 6.53 20.95 -47.37
N ARG A 416 6.54 22.28 -47.28
CA ARG A 416 5.32 23.11 -47.28
C ARG A 416 5.42 24.17 -48.36
N GLY A 417 5.39 23.71 -49.61
CA GLY A 417 5.15 24.51 -50.79
C GLY A 417 4.11 23.79 -51.65
N MET A 418 2.97 24.46 -51.86
CA MET A 418 1.92 24.17 -52.86
C MET A 418 0.98 22.96 -52.64
N ALA A 419 -0.31 23.28 -52.43
CA ALA A 419 -1.45 22.89 -53.29
C ALA A 419 -2.77 22.73 -52.50
N GLN A 420 -3.85 23.16 -53.16
CA GLN A 420 -5.22 23.45 -52.69
C GLN A 420 -6.21 22.30 -52.97
N PHE A 421 -7.36 22.32 -52.25
CA PHE A 421 -8.76 21.93 -52.63
C PHE A 421 -9.01 20.53 -53.27
N ASP A 422 -10.11 19.76 -53.09
CA ASP A 422 -11.50 19.95 -52.63
C ASP A 422 -12.14 18.56 -52.33
N ASP A 423 -13.33 18.60 -51.70
CA ASP A 423 -14.34 17.60 -51.29
C ASP A 423 -14.54 16.25 -52.04
N SER A 424 -14.91 15.19 -51.28
CA SER A 424 -16.27 14.56 -51.31
C SER A 424 -16.42 13.31 -50.43
N TYR A 425 -17.61 13.20 -49.80
CA TYR A 425 -18.13 12.30 -48.75
C TYR A 425 -18.33 10.81 -49.15
N SER A 426 -18.28 9.82 -48.22
CA SER A 426 -19.40 9.26 -47.39
C SER A 426 -18.99 7.88 -46.78
N PRO A 427 -19.75 7.18 -45.88
CA PRO A 427 -20.72 7.58 -44.84
C PRO A 427 -20.70 6.67 -43.56
N TRP A 428 -20.29 7.15 -42.37
CA TRP A 428 -20.47 6.40 -41.09
C TRP A 428 -20.88 7.26 -39.87
N SER A 429 -21.43 8.46 -40.09
CA SER A 429 -21.83 9.36 -38.99
C SER A 429 -23.31 9.70 -39.08
N ARG A 430 -24.18 8.87 -38.48
CA ARG A 430 -25.62 9.19 -38.41
C ARG A 430 -26.28 8.84 -37.07
N LYS A 431 -25.51 8.66 -35.99
CA LYS A 431 -26.07 8.35 -34.67
C LYS A 431 -25.88 9.44 -33.61
N ASP A 432 -25.05 10.44 -33.87
CA ASP A 432 -24.75 11.50 -32.90
C ASP A 432 -25.56 12.80 -33.09
N ASP A 433 -26.32 12.93 -34.19
CA ASP A 433 -27.06 14.17 -34.52
C ASP A 433 -28.38 14.36 -33.75
N VAL A 434 -28.86 13.36 -33.00
CA VAL A 434 -30.13 13.49 -32.26
C VAL A 434 -29.97 14.36 -31.00
N TYR A 435 -28.76 14.43 -30.43
CA TYR A 435 -28.49 15.22 -29.22
C TYR A 435 -28.20 16.70 -29.51
N THR A 436 -27.81 17.03 -30.74
CA THR A 436 -27.46 18.41 -31.12
C THR A 436 -28.68 19.24 -31.52
N GLU A 437 -29.73 18.62 -32.08
CA GLU A 437 -31.01 19.30 -32.38
C GLU A 437 -31.73 19.78 -31.10
N GLN A 438 -31.76 18.95 -30.05
CA GLN A 438 -32.40 19.32 -28.78
C GLN A 438 -31.66 20.44 -28.04
N ALA A 439 -30.34 20.54 -28.24
CA ALA A 439 -29.53 21.63 -27.69
C ALA A 439 -29.70 22.96 -28.47
N GLN A 440 -30.04 22.90 -29.77
CA GLN A 440 -30.32 24.09 -30.57
C GLN A 440 -31.73 24.63 -30.38
N GLU A 441 -32.72 23.78 -30.10
CA GLU A 441 -34.10 24.20 -29.79
C GLU A 441 -34.19 25.01 -28.47
N ALA A 442 -33.30 24.73 -27.51
CA ALA A 442 -33.22 25.46 -26.24
C ALA A 442 -32.64 26.89 -26.38
N LEU A 443 -31.96 27.21 -27.48
CA LEU A 443 -31.35 28.51 -27.74
C LEU A 443 -32.27 29.49 -28.49
N GLN A 444 -33.41 29.02 -29.01
CA GLN A 444 -34.37 29.87 -29.74
C GLN A 444 -35.47 30.48 -28.83
N HIS A 445 -35.47 30.13 -27.54
CA HIS A 445 -36.42 30.63 -26.53
C HIS A 445 -35.79 31.51 -25.44
N MET A 446 -34.59 32.07 -25.69
CA MET A 446 -34.00 33.14 -24.87
C MET A 446 -34.11 34.51 -25.55
#